data_AF-A0A5D0T1F8-F1
#
_entry.id   AF-A0A5D0T1F8-F1
#
_cell.length_a   1.000
_cell.length_b   1.000
_cell.length_c   1.000
_cell.angle_alpha   90.00
_cell.angle_beta   90.00
_cell.angle_gamma   90.00
#
_symmetry.space_group_name_H-M   'P 1'
#
loop_
_entity.id
_entity.type
_entity.pdbx_description
1 polymer ?
#
loop_
_entity_poly.entity_id
_entity_poly.type
_entity_poly.pdbx_seq_one_letter_code
_entity_poly.pdbx_strand_id
1 'polypeptide(L)' 'MHVVVTGALVENDAVLLVHRRPTKRAYPDVWDLPGGQVEAGESELQALAREMHEELG' A
#
# COMPACT_ATOMS: atom_id res chain seq x y z
N MET A 1 -11.83 14.12 2.20
CA MET A 1 -11.69 12.79 2.82
C MET A 1 -11.05 11.91 1.77
N HIS A 2 -9.91 11.28 2.08
CA HIS A 2 -9.20 10.43 1.12
C HIS A 2 -9.46 8.97 1.49
N VAL A 3 -9.78 8.13 0.51
CA VAL A 3 -9.87 6.68 0.69
C VAL A 3 -8.48 6.10 0.43
N VAL A 4 -8.06 5.19 1.30
CA VAL A 4 -6.77 4.49 1.21
C VAL A 4 -7.06 3.00 1.23
N VAL A 5 -6.35 2.26 0.39
CA VAL A 5 -6.39 0.80 0.34
C VAL A 5 -5.04 0.24 0.75
N THR A 6 -5.08 -0.94 1.37
CA THR A 6 -3.91 -1.62 1.89
C THR A 6 -4.04 -3.12 1.61
N GLY A 7 -2.97 -3.73 1.13
CA GLY A 7 -2.88 -5.15 0.85
C GLY A 7 -2.09 -5.90 1.92
N ALA A 8 -2.56 -7.06 2.32
CA ALA A 8 -1.79 -8.00 3.14
C ALA A 8 -1.54 -9.28 2.34
N LEU A 9 -0.28 -9.50 1.95
CA LEU A 9 0.15 -10.77 1.40
C LEU A 9 0.59 -11.67 2.54
N VAL A 10 -0.05 -12.84 2.65
CA VAL A 10 0.16 -13.80 3.74
C VAL A 10 0.66 -15.11 3.16
N GLU A 11 1.81 -15.57 3.65
CA GLU A 11 2.40 -16.85 3.28
C GLU A 11 3.16 -17.43 4.49
N ASN A 12 2.99 -18.74 4.76
CA ASN A 12 3.68 -19.45 5.85
C ASN A 12 3.61 -18.73 7.22
N ASP A 13 2.41 -18.30 7.62
CA ASP A 13 2.15 -17.54 8.86
C ASP A 13 2.92 -16.20 8.98
N ALA A 14 3.46 -15.70 7.87
CA ALA A 14 4.11 -14.41 7.78
C ALA A 14 3.32 -13.44 6.90
N VAL A 15 3.47 -12.13 7.16
CA VAL A 15 2.90 -11.05 6.36
C VAL A 15 4.03 -10.23 5.75
N LEU A 16 3.92 -9.90 4.47
CA LEU A 16 4.87 -9.02 3.82
C LEU A 16 4.63 -7.56 4.25
N LEU A 17 5.67 -6.94 4.79
CA LEU A 17 5.70 -5.51 5.10
C LEU A 17 6.69 -4.79 4.18
N VAL A 18 6.39 -3.52 3.88
CA VAL A 18 7.28 -2.62 3.15
C VAL A 18 7.82 -1.53 4.07
N HIS A 19 9.05 -1.09 3.83
CA HIS A 19 9.65 0.00 4.57
C HIS A 19 9.33 1.33 3.88
N ARG A 20 8.59 2.20 4.56
CA ARG A 20 8.13 3.47 3.99
C ARG A 20 9.29 4.43 3.81
N ARG A 21 9.35 5.08 2.63
CA ARG A 21 10.38 6.09 2.35
C ARG A 21 10.31 7.24 3.37
N PRO A 22 11.46 7.78 3.83
CA PRO A 22 11.49 8.91 4.78
C PRO A 22 10.79 10.17 4.28
N THR A 23 10.58 10.29 2.97
CA THR A 23 9.95 11.44 2.31
C THR A 23 8.41 11.37 2.25
N LYS A 24 7.78 10.27 2.70
CA LYS A 24 6.31 10.16 2.71
C LYS A 24 5.73 11.13 3.75
N ARG A 25 4.64 11.83 3.39
CA ARG A 25 3.99 12.83 4.26
C ARG A 25 3.39 12.23 5.54
N ALA A 26 2.86 11.01 5.47
CA ALA A 26 2.25 10.31 6.59
C ALA A 26 3.08 9.06 6.91
N TYR A 27 3.39 8.90 8.20
CA TYR A 27 4.16 7.78 8.75
C TYR A 27 5.45 7.51 7.96
N PRO A 28 6.40 8.47 7.91
CA PRO A 28 7.69 8.22 7.28
C PRO A 28 8.54 7.25 8.12
N ASP A 29 9.40 6.48 7.45
CA ASP A 29 10.45 5.67 8.09
C ASP A 29 9.93 4.59 9.07
N VAL A 30 8.81 3.95 8.71
CA VAL A 30 8.23 2.82 9.46
C VAL A 30 7.95 1.63 8.54
N TRP A 31 7.79 0.45 9.14
CA TRP A 31 7.25 -0.73 8.48
C TRP A 31 5.72 -0.66 8.44
N ASP A 32 5.16 -0.95 7.28
CA ASP A 32 3.72 -0.88 7.02
C ASP A 32 3.32 -1.92 5.97
N LEU A 33 2.02 -2.11 5.79
CA LEU A 33 1.49 -2.88 4.67
C LEU A 33 1.57 -2.04 3.39
N PRO A 34 1.81 -2.65 2.22
CA PRO A 34 1.83 -1.94 0.96
C PRO A 34 0.45 -1.43 0.57
N GLY A 35 0.41 -0.28 -0.10
CA GLY A 35 -0.84 0.35 -0.50
C GLY A 35 -0.75 1.87 -0.58
N GLY A 36 -1.89 2.47 -0.94
CA GLY A 36 -1.93 3.89 -1.23
C GLY A 36 -3.32 4.43 -1.43
N GLN A 37 -3.37 5.66 -1.93
CA GLN A 37 -4.60 6.42 -2.04
C GLN A 37 -5.39 5.97 -3.27
N VAL A 38 -6.71 5.86 -3.11
CA VAL A 38 -7.63 5.74 -4.24
C VAL A 38 -7.67 7.07 -5.01
N GLU A 39 -7.28 7.01 -6.27
CA GLU A 39 -7.30 8.10 -7.24
C GLU A 39 -8.70 8.35 -7.82
N ALA A 40 -8.87 9.46 -8.55
CA ALA A 40 -10.16 9.80 -9.12
C ALA A 40 -10.52 8.87 -10.29
N GLY A 41 -11.67 8.19 -10.19
CA GLY A 41 -12.19 7.33 -11.26
C GLY A 41 -11.73 5.86 -11.18
N GLU A 42 -10.92 5.49 -10.20
CA GLU A 42 -10.61 4.07 -9.91
C GLU A 42 -11.51 3.51 -8.79
N SER A 43 -11.79 2.21 -8.86
CA SER A 43 -12.34 1.44 -7.74
C SER A 43 -11.26 1.08 -6.73
N GLU A 44 -11.66 0.74 -5.50
CA GLU A 44 -10.74 0.30 -4.44
C GLU A 44 -9.88 -0.90 -4.87
N LEU A 45 -10.46 -1.85 -5.62
CA LEU A 45 -9.72 -3.01 -6.14
C LEU A 45 -8.70 -2.62 -7.21
N GLN A 46 -9.05 -1.68 -8.10
CA GLN A 46 -8.10 -1.17 -9.10
C GLN A 46 -6.95 -0.42 -8.45
N ALA A 47 -7.25 0.43 -7.46
CA ALA A 47 -6.25 1.12 -6.65
C ALA A 47 -5.31 0.11 -5.98
N LEU A 48 -5.87 -0.92 -5.35
CA LEU A 48 -5.09 -1.94 -4.67
C LEU A 48 -4.16 -2.69 -5.63
N ALA A 49 -4.68 -3.13 -6.78
CA ALA A 49 -3.87 -3.83 -7.78
C ALA A 49 -2.73 -2.95 -8.33
N ARG A 50 -3.01 -1.67 -8.60
CA ARG A 50 -2.02 -0.67 -9.06
C ARG A 50 -0.91 -0.47 -8.03
N GLU A 51 -1.27 -0.14 -6.78
CA GLU A 51 -0.32 0.08 -5.68
C GLU A 51 0.53 -1.18 -5.42
N MET A 52 -0.08 -2.37 -5.52
CA MET A 52 0.65 -3.62 -5.32
C MET A 52 1.71 -3.86 -6.38
N HIS A 53 1.40 -3.56 -7.63
CA HIS A 53 2.36 -3.64 -8.73
C HIS A 53 3.46 -2.56 -8.61
N GLU A 54 3.10 -1.31 -8.26
CA GLU A 54 4.06 -0.21 -8.13
C GLU A 54 5.07 -0.41 -6.99
N GLU A 55 4.65 -0.95 -5.84
CA GLU A 55 5.51 -1.11 -4.68
C GLU A 55 6.26 -2.45 -4.64
N LEU A 56 5.70 -3.53 -5.19
CA LEU A 56 6.29 -4.87 -5.12
C LEU A 56 6.87 -5.41 -6.43
N GLY A 57 6.53 -4.83 -7.59
CA GLY A 57 7.01 -5.26 -8.91
C GLY A 57 5.92 -5.78 -9.83
#